data_AF-A0A9D0HEW8-F1
#
_entry.id   AF-A0A9D0HEW8-F1
#
_cell.length_a   1.000
_cell.length_b   1.000
_cell.length_c   1.000
_cell.angle_alpha   90.00
_cell.angle_beta   90.00
_cell.angle_gamma   90.00
#
_symmetry.space_group_name_H-M   'P 1'
#
loop_
_entity.id
_entity.type
_entity.pdbx_description
1 polymer ?
#
loop_
_entity_poly.entity_id
_entity_poly.type
_entity_poly.pdbx_seq_one_letter_code
_entity_poly.pdbx_strand_id
1 'polypeptide(L)'
;MRIKTILFAAATLLVAAAGCGDDETATTTTTGTGGSTSSTGGATGSGGSGGSGGIPAMPTIGVQIDRIGRPAINTAVNDTFTADATRNASENAYNANGDSSTWAAQHTAGIAGALAILDALDETCGNQLLSCDNGAAGCYDGLAGVLADDRLHIKADATACTTYLAVEAKATGVLDNSDCGGRKPDYDVIERSYSLLSGVGLDGVDDGVAASPAAKVELFPYLKVN
;
A
#
# COMPACT_ATOMS: atom_id res chain seq x y z
N MET A 1 23.27 19.89 -39.78
CA MET A 1 22.09 20.18 -38.92
C MET A 1 22.30 19.40 -37.63
N ARG A 2 22.73 20.05 -36.54
CA ARG A 2 23.13 19.40 -35.28
C ARG A 2 21.92 19.36 -34.34
N ILE A 3 21.41 18.17 -34.03
CA ILE A 3 20.35 17.96 -33.04
C ILE A 3 21.01 17.94 -31.65
N LYS A 4 20.65 18.90 -30.81
CA LYS A 4 21.06 18.99 -29.40
C LYS A 4 20.11 18.12 -28.57
N THR A 5 20.62 17.04 -28.01
CA THR A 5 19.93 16.21 -27.01
C THR A 5 19.93 16.95 -25.68
N ILE A 6 18.75 17.28 -25.15
CA ILE A 6 18.56 17.83 -23.81
C ILE A 6 18.35 16.65 -22.87
N LEU A 7 19.33 16.36 -22.00
CA LEU A 7 19.16 15.45 -20.88
C LEU A 7 18.32 16.15 -19.80
N PHE A 8 17.16 15.60 -19.47
CA PHE A 8 16.50 15.85 -18.20
C PHE A 8 17.13 14.91 -17.16
N ALA A 9 17.83 15.49 -16.18
CA ALA A 9 18.30 14.76 -15.02
C ALA A 9 17.12 14.54 -14.06
N ALA A 10 16.60 13.31 -14.03
CA ALA A 10 15.74 12.87 -12.94
C ALA A 10 16.65 12.61 -11.72
N ALA A 11 16.47 13.41 -10.67
CA ALA A 11 17.13 13.17 -9.39
C ALA A 11 16.39 12.04 -8.68
N THR A 12 16.93 10.83 -8.78
CA THR A 12 16.47 9.68 -8.00
C THR A 12 16.94 9.87 -6.56
N LEU A 13 16.01 10.13 -5.65
CA LEU A 13 16.27 10.14 -4.22
C LEU A 13 16.38 8.68 -3.75
N LEU A 14 17.61 8.18 -3.61
CA LEU A 14 17.88 6.87 -3.06
C LEU A 14 17.72 6.95 -1.53
N VAL A 15 16.57 6.54 -1.02
CA VAL A 15 16.40 6.28 0.41
C VAL A 15 16.96 4.87 0.65
N ALA A 16 18.18 4.80 1.19
CA ALA A 16 18.73 3.56 1.71
C ALA A 16 17.95 3.20 2.99
N ALA A 17 16.95 2.35 2.87
CA ALA A 17 16.35 1.69 4.02
C ALA A 17 17.37 0.68 4.56
N ALA A 18 18.10 1.08 5.61
CA ALA A 18 18.91 0.17 6.41
C ALA A 18 17.97 -0.72 7.23
N GLY A 19 17.43 -1.76 6.60
CA GLY A 19 16.65 -2.82 7.24
C GLY A 19 17.14 -4.23 6.89
N CYS A 20 17.74 -4.41 5.71
CA CYS A 20 18.15 -5.72 5.20
C CYS A 20 19.48 -5.67 4.41
N GLY A 21 20.38 -4.74 4.77
CA GLY A 21 21.71 -4.65 4.17
C GLY A 21 22.73 -5.45 4.96
N ASP A 22 23.25 -6.54 4.38
CA ASP A 22 24.44 -7.22 4.87
C ASP A 22 25.67 -6.32 4.69
N ASP A 23 26.02 -5.51 5.69
CA ASP A 23 27.31 -4.82 5.75
C ASP A 23 28.04 -5.17 7.05
N GLU A 24 28.76 -6.29 7.04
CA GLU A 24 29.89 -6.54 7.93
C GLU A 24 31.00 -5.52 7.63
N THR A 25 30.93 -4.32 8.18
CA THR A 25 32.11 -3.47 8.41
C THR A 25 31.92 -2.58 9.65
N ALA A 26 32.87 -2.69 10.57
CA ALA A 26 32.85 -2.09 11.88
C ALA A 26 32.89 -0.54 11.91
N THR A 27 32.15 0.01 12.89
CA THR A 27 32.38 1.26 13.65
C THR A 27 31.97 2.59 13.03
N THR A 28 30.94 3.23 13.61
CA THR A 28 31.12 4.32 14.60
C THR A 28 29.80 4.61 15.33
N THR A 29 29.81 4.42 16.65
CA THR A 29 28.73 4.75 17.57
C THR A 29 28.44 6.25 17.60
N THR A 30 27.20 6.65 17.30
CA THR A 30 26.64 7.91 17.79
C THR A 30 25.41 7.62 18.63
N THR A 31 25.58 7.82 19.93
CA THR A 31 24.60 7.67 21.00
C THR A 31 23.38 8.57 20.75
N GLY A 32 22.21 7.98 20.48
CA GLY A 32 20.93 8.67 20.49
C GLY A 32 20.39 8.73 21.92
N THR A 33 20.45 9.89 22.55
CA THR A 33 19.94 10.12 23.91
C THR A 33 18.41 10.01 23.93
N GLY A 34 17.90 8.97 24.56
CA GLY A 34 16.50 8.86 24.95
C GLY A 34 16.18 9.86 26.06
N GLY A 35 15.29 10.80 25.77
CA GLY A 35 14.75 11.75 26.75
C GLY A 35 13.30 11.43 27.08
N SER A 36 13.08 10.61 28.12
CA SER A 36 11.81 10.60 28.83
C SER A 36 11.66 11.91 29.61
N THR A 37 10.59 12.65 29.34
CA THR A 37 10.07 13.64 30.29
C THR A 37 8.59 13.39 30.50
N SER A 38 8.28 12.79 31.65
CA SER A 38 6.99 12.83 32.30
C SER A 38 6.77 14.22 32.89
N SER A 39 5.70 14.92 32.49
CA SER A 39 5.07 15.89 33.36
C SER A 39 3.56 15.98 33.13
N THR A 40 2.86 15.84 34.25
CA THR A 40 1.43 15.95 34.48
C THR A 40 0.93 17.36 34.17
N GLY A 41 -0.24 17.48 33.53
CA GLY A 41 -1.00 18.74 33.48
C GLY A 41 -1.99 18.79 32.33
N GLY A 42 -3.27 18.56 32.64
CA GLY A 42 -4.36 18.71 31.67
C GLY A 42 -4.41 20.14 31.12
N ALA A 43 -4.23 20.27 29.81
CA ALA A 43 -4.58 21.45 29.05
C ALA A 43 -5.28 20.99 27.77
N THR A 44 -6.49 21.53 27.58
CA THR A 44 -7.34 21.43 26.40
C THR A 44 -6.55 21.35 25.09
N GLY A 45 -6.70 20.24 24.37
CA GLY A 45 -6.11 20.05 23.05
C GLY A 45 -6.56 21.16 22.11
N SER A 46 -5.64 22.04 21.73
CA SER A 46 -5.85 22.87 20.56
C SER A 46 -5.83 21.94 19.35
N GLY A 47 -6.98 21.84 18.67
CA GLY A 47 -7.12 21.07 17.45
C GLY A 47 -5.99 21.37 16.49
N GLY A 48 -5.41 20.32 15.90
CA GLY A 48 -4.35 20.44 14.92
C GLY A 48 -4.72 21.48 13.86
N SER A 49 -3.83 22.43 13.63
CA SER A 49 -3.99 23.39 12.54
C SER A 49 -3.97 22.61 11.23
N GLY A 50 -5.15 22.37 10.66
CA GLY A 50 -5.29 21.85 9.31
C GLY A 50 -4.46 22.72 8.35
N GLY A 51 -3.75 22.05 7.44
CA GLY A 51 -2.77 22.67 6.56
C GLY A 51 -3.28 23.96 5.92
N SER A 52 -2.43 24.98 5.87
CA SER A 52 -2.71 26.29 5.27
C SER A 52 -2.88 26.27 3.74
N GLY A 53 -3.16 25.11 3.15
CA GLY A 53 -3.54 24.99 1.75
C GLY A 53 -5.02 25.30 1.62
N GLY A 54 -5.36 26.33 0.82
CA GLY A 54 -6.75 26.59 0.47
C GLY A 54 -7.44 25.31 -0.02
N ILE A 55 -8.76 25.23 0.19
CA ILE A 55 -9.58 24.11 -0.28
C ILE A 55 -9.23 23.88 -1.77
N PRO A 56 -8.78 22.68 -2.17
CA PRO A 56 -8.44 22.41 -3.55
C PRO A 56 -9.65 22.69 -4.45
N ALA A 57 -9.40 23.23 -5.65
CA ALA A 57 -10.47 23.52 -6.59
C ALA A 57 -11.27 22.24 -6.88
N MET A 58 -12.60 22.37 -6.99
CA MET A 58 -13.47 21.25 -7.33
C MET A 58 -12.96 20.55 -8.61
N PRO A 59 -12.83 19.22 -8.61
CA PRO A 59 -12.48 18.49 -9.83
C PRO A 59 -13.49 18.78 -10.94
N THR A 60 -13.00 18.88 -12.18
CA THR A 60 -13.89 18.97 -13.33
C THR A 60 -14.65 17.66 -13.48
N ILE A 61 -15.95 17.73 -13.75
CA ILE A 61 -16.78 16.54 -13.98
C ILE A 61 -16.20 15.71 -15.13
N GLY A 62 -16.12 14.40 -14.94
CA GLY A 62 -15.57 13.45 -15.91
C GLY A 62 -14.07 13.20 -15.78
N VAL A 63 -13.37 13.89 -14.88
CA VAL A 63 -12.00 13.55 -14.50
C VAL A 63 -12.01 12.41 -13.50
N GLN A 64 -11.05 11.49 -13.63
CA GLN A 64 -10.78 10.43 -12.64
C GLN A 64 -10.44 11.09 -11.29
N ILE A 65 -11.29 10.88 -10.28
CA ILE A 65 -11.09 11.44 -8.92
C ILE A 65 -10.37 10.45 -8.02
N ASP A 66 -10.76 9.17 -8.08
CA ASP A 66 -10.29 8.15 -7.16
C ASP A 66 -10.22 6.79 -7.85
N ARG A 67 -9.06 6.14 -7.76
CA ARG A 67 -8.93 4.74 -8.14
C ARG A 67 -9.56 3.92 -7.02
N ILE A 68 -10.86 3.64 -7.13
CA ILE A 68 -11.55 2.73 -6.22
C ILE A 68 -11.01 1.33 -6.49
N GLY A 69 -9.95 1.00 -5.78
CA GLY A 69 -9.25 -0.26 -5.91
C GLY A 69 -9.18 -1.02 -4.60
N ARG A 70 -7.97 -1.42 -4.26
CA ARG A 70 -7.66 -2.22 -3.08
C ARG A 70 -7.58 -1.30 -1.85
N PRO A 71 -8.34 -1.56 -0.78
CA PRO A 71 -8.22 -0.80 0.47
C PRO A 71 -6.79 -0.84 1.02
N ALA A 72 -6.42 0.22 1.73
CA ALA A 72 -5.10 0.45 2.32
C ALA A 72 -3.91 0.64 1.36
N ILE A 73 -3.95 0.14 0.11
CA ILE A 73 -2.77 0.11 -0.77
C ILE A 73 -2.20 1.52 -1.03
N ASN A 74 -3.00 2.47 -1.52
CA ASN A 74 -2.49 3.82 -1.78
C ASN A 74 -1.87 4.45 -0.51
N THR A 75 -2.51 4.33 0.64
CA THR A 75 -2.00 4.90 1.90
C THR A 75 -0.78 4.17 2.47
N ALA A 76 -0.67 2.85 2.23
CA ALA A 76 0.34 2.00 2.85
C ALA A 76 1.63 1.90 2.02
N VAL A 77 1.54 2.04 0.70
CA VAL A 77 2.71 1.83 -0.19
C VAL A 77 3.01 2.97 -1.16
N ASN A 78 2.20 4.04 -1.22
CA ASN A 78 2.48 5.18 -2.10
C ASN A 78 3.18 6.31 -1.35
N ASP A 79 4.51 6.36 -1.44
CA ASP A 79 5.35 7.38 -0.79
C ASP A 79 5.09 7.55 0.73
N THR A 80 4.61 6.48 1.39
CA THR A 80 4.20 6.45 2.79
C THR A 80 5.29 6.88 3.77
N PHE A 81 6.55 6.57 3.44
CA PHE A 81 7.72 6.86 4.26
C PHE A 81 8.44 8.16 3.85
N THR A 82 7.76 9.05 3.13
CA THR A 82 8.27 10.37 2.74
C THR A 82 7.60 11.49 3.55
N ALA A 83 8.06 12.73 3.36
CA ALA A 83 7.41 13.89 3.99
C ALA A 83 5.98 14.09 3.46
N ASP A 84 5.06 14.53 4.32
CA ASP A 84 3.62 14.66 4.02
C ASP A 84 3.32 15.40 2.71
N ALA A 85 4.06 16.46 2.38
CA ALA A 85 3.86 17.20 1.14
C ALA A 85 4.11 16.33 -0.12
N THR A 86 5.07 15.42 -0.05
CA THR A 86 5.41 14.48 -1.12
C THR A 86 4.38 13.36 -1.19
N ARG A 87 4.08 12.72 -0.05
CA ARG A 87 3.04 11.68 0.04
C ARG A 87 1.70 12.18 -0.49
N ASN A 88 1.23 13.33 -0.01
CA ASN A 88 -0.06 13.90 -0.45
C ASN A 88 -0.08 14.20 -1.96
N ALA A 89 1.03 14.70 -2.51
CA ALA A 89 1.12 14.93 -3.96
C ALA A 89 1.07 13.61 -4.74
N SER A 90 1.73 12.57 -4.23
CA SER A 90 1.77 11.24 -4.84
C SER A 90 0.43 10.52 -4.78
N GLU A 91 -0.25 10.54 -3.62
CA GLU A 91 -1.60 9.98 -3.46
C GLU A 91 -2.60 10.64 -4.40
N ASN A 92 -2.52 11.98 -4.56
CA ASN A 92 -3.35 12.71 -5.51
C ASN A 92 -3.04 12.34 -6.96
N ALA A 93 -1.76 12.22 -7.33
CA ALA A 93 -1.34 11.84 -8.68
C ALA A 93 -1.77 10.40 -9.02
N TYR A 94 -1.62 9.49 -8.07
CA TYR A 94 -2.10 8.12 -8.15
C TYR A 94 -3.61 8.09 -8.40
N ASN A 95 -4.39 8.78 -7.56
CA ASN A 95 -5.85 8.81 -7.65
C ASN A 95 -6.37 9.45 -8.95
N ALA A 96 -5.66 10.47 -9.45
CA ALA A 96 -6.01 11.18 -10.68
C ALA A 96 -5.63 10.42 -11.97
N ASN A 97 -4.80 9.37 -11.88
CA ASN A 97 -4.34 8.63 -13.05
C ASN A 97 -5.44 7.70 -13.60
N GLY A 98 -6.19 8.18 -14.59
CA GLY A 98 -7.22 7.41 -15.29
C GLY A 98 -6.72 6.45 -16.37
N ASP A 99 -5.43 6.46 -16.71
CA ASP A 99 -4.86 5.59 -17.75
C ASP A 99 -4.19 4.36 -17.14
N SER A 100 -4.96 3.27 -17.06
CA SER A 100 -4.49 1.98 -16.52
C SER A 100 -3.27 1.40 -17.22
N SER A 101 -2.96 1.80 -18.46
CA SER A 101 -1.76 1.32 -19.15
C SER A 101 -0.45 1.89 -18.57
N THR A 102 -0.54 2.98 -17.81
CA THR A 102 0.62 3.67 -17.25
C THR A 102 0.90 3.33 -15.79
N TRP A 103 -0.06 2.71 -15.09
CA TRP A 103 0.01 2.53 -13.63
C TRP A 103 1.25 1.76 -13.18
N ALA A 104 1.51 0.60 -13.78
CA ALA A 104 2.67 -0.22 -13.44
C ALA A 104 3.98 0.56 -13.66
N ALA A 105 4.11 1.25 -14.79
CA ALA A 105 5.30 2.02 -15.10
C ALA A 105 5.56 3.18 -14.13
N GLN A 106 4.50 3.78 -13.57
CA GLN A 106 4.60 4.95 -12.70
C GLN A 106 4.72 4.61 -11.21
N HIS A 107 4.13 3.51 -10.75
CA HIS A 107 3.96 3.26 -9.31
C HIS A 107 4.75 2.07 -8.78
N THR A 108 5.16 1.11 -9.61
CA THR A 108 5.84 -0.12 -9.16
C THR A 108 7.09 0.17 -8.33
N ALA A 109 7.96 1.08 -8.79
CA ALA A 109 9.21 1.37 -8.09
C ALA A 109 9.00 1.99 -6.70
N GLY A 110 8.04 2.91 -6.57
CA GLY A 110 7.69 3.52 -5.27
C GLY A 110 7.07 2.50 -4.31
N ILE A 111 6.15 1.69 -4.84
CA ILE A 111 5.52 0.60 -4.08
C ILE A 111 6.57 -0.41 -3.61
N ALA A 112 7.49 -0.85 -4.47
CA ALA A 112 8.55 -1.79 -4.12
C ALA A 112 9.44 -1.27 -2.97
N GLY A 113 9.74 0.02 -2.94
CA GLY A 113 10.49 0.64 -1.84
C GLY A 113 9.73 0.62 -0.51
N ALA A 114 8.42 0.88 -0.54
CA ALA A 114 7.59 0.79 0.66
C ALA A 114 7.40 -0.66 1.14
N LEU A 115 7.22 -1.60 0.20
CA LEU A 115 7.13 -3.02 0.47
C LEU A 115 8.38 -3.55 1.20
N ALA A 116 9.57 -3.15 0.78
CA ALA A 116 10.81 -3.51 1.46
C ALA A 116 10.85 -3.08 2.94
N ILE A 117 10.24 -1.94 3.26
CA ILE A 117 10.16 -1.43 4.64
C ILE A 117 9.10 -2.20 5.45
N LEU A 118 7.96 -2.52 4.85
CA LEU A 118 6.87 -3.23 5.51
C LEU A 118 7.19 -4.72 5.74
N ASP A 119 7.92 -5.33 4.83
CA ASP A 119 8.43 -6.70 4.94
C ASP A 119 9.43 -6.85 6.09
N ALA A 120 10.18 -5.79 6.45
CA ALA A 120 11.05 -5.82 7.62
C ALA A 120 10.31 -5.80 8.98
N LEU A 121 8.98 -5.65 9.01
CA LEU A 121 8.22 -5.54 10.26
C LEU A 121 8.21 -6.82 11.10
N ASP A 122 8.33 -7.98 10.47
CA ASP A 122 8.38 -9.28 11.17
C ASP A 122 9.80 -9.81 11.37
N GLU A 123 10.81 -8.94 11.17
CA GLU A 123 12.24 -9.24 11.26
C GLU A 123 12.76 -10.25 10.21
N THR A 124 11.93 -10.64 9.22
CA THR A 124 12.30 -11.60 8.17
C THR A 124 12.21 -10.97 6.79
N CYS A 125 13.36 -10.51 6.28
CA CYS A 125 13.42 -9.90 4.96
C CYS A 125 13.18 -10.89 3.82
N GLY A 126 12.40 -10.46 2.83
CA GLY A 126 12.12 -11.18 1.60
C GLY A 126 11.19 -12.38 1.81
N ASN A 127 10.36 -12.39 2.86
CA ASN A 127 9.33 -13.43 3.00
C ASN A 127 7.97 -12.99 2.43
N GLN A 128 7.87 -11.73 2.00
CA GLN A 128 6.69 -11.23 1.32
C GLN A 128 6.40 -11.98 0.02
N LEU A 129 5.10 -12.02 -0.30
CA LEU A 129 4.58 -12.67 -1.49
C LEU A 129 5.31 -12.24 -2.77
N LEU A 130 5.64 -13.21 -3.63
CA LEU A 130 6.36 -13.00 -4.90
C LEU A 130 7.74 -12.35 -4.76
N SER A 131 8.32 -12.36 -3.56
CA SER A 131 9.70 -11.94 -3.36
C SER A 131 10.70 -13.08 -3.59
N CYS A 132 11.96 -12.83 -3.29
CA CYS A 132 13.10 -13.66 -3.67
C CYS A 132 13.85 -14.27 -2.46
N ASP A 133 13.25 -14.25 -1.26
CA ASP A 133 13.80 -14.83 -0.03
C ASP A 133 15.13 -14.23 0.46
N ASN A 134 15.49 -13.02 0.03
CA ASN A 134 16.74 -12.35 0.47
C ASN A 134 16.71 -10.81 0.50
N GLY A 135 15.56 -10.18 0.25
CA GLY A 135 15.41 -8.71 0.31
C GLY A 135 16.23 -7.89 -0.68
N ALA A 136 16.85 -8.51 -1.70
CA ALA A 136 17.66 -7.80 -2.68
C ALA A 136 16.86 -6.82 -3.56
N ALA A 137 17.57 -5.93 -4.24
CA ALA A 137 16.97 -5.00 -5.19
C ALA A 137 16.16 -5.76 -6.27
N GLY A 138 14.94 -5.30 -6.52
CA GLY A 138 14.01 -5.90 -7.48
C GLY A 138 13.18 -7.07 -6.92
N CYS A 139 13.47 -7.54 -5.70
CA CYS A 139 12.71 -8.64 -5.11
C CYS A 139 11.25 -8.28 -4.80
N TYR A 140 10.95 -7.01 -4.58
CA TYR A 140 9.58 -6.56 -4.31
C TYR A 140 8.81 -6.19 -5.60
N ASP A 141 9.45 -6.22 -6.78
CA ASP A 141 8.84 -5.78 -8.04
C ASP A 141 7.63 -6.62 -8.45
N GLY A 142 7.64 -7.93 -8.11
CA GLY A 142 6.56 -8.86 -8.44
C GLY A 142 5.24 -8.45 -7.79
N LEU A 143 5.24 -8.33 -6.45
CA LEU A 143 4.06 -7.86 -5.72
C LEU A 143 3.76 -6.38 -6.00
N ALA A 144 4.80 -5.54 -6.12
CA ALA A 144 4.60 -4.13 -6.44
C ALA A 144 3.89 -3.93 -7.79
N GLY A 145 4.20 -4.75 -8.80
CA GLY A 145 3.51 -4.72 -10.08
C GLY A 145 2.04 -5.13 -9.98
N VAL A 146 1.72 -6.13 -9.16
CA VAL A 146 0.33 -6.55 -8.88
C VAL A 146 -0.44 -5.45 -8.14
N LEU A 147 0.19 -4.79 -7.16
CA LEU A 147 -0.45 -3.73 -6.39
C LEU A 147 -0.56 -2.41 -7.16
N ALA A 148 0.38 -2.13 -8.07
CA ALA A 148 0.30 -0.99 -8.98
C ALA A 148 -0.92 -1.10 -9.90
N ASP A 149 -1.34 -2.32 -10.26
CA ASP A 149 -2.66 -2.57 -10.80
C ASP A 149 -3.71 -2.52 -9.69
N ASP A 150 -4.33 -1.37 -9.52
CA ASP A 150 -5.30 -1.15 -8.43
C ASP A 150 -6.71 -1.60 -8.78
N ARG A 151 -6.88 -2.41 -9.83
CA ARG A 151 -8.18 -3.01 -10.09
C ARG A 151 -8.42 -4.15 -9.13
N LEU A 152 -9.59 -4.11 -8.49
CA LEU A 152 -10.08 -5.25 -7.74
C LEU A 152 -10.70 -6.27 -8.70
N HIS A 153 -10.16 -7.49 -8.73
CA HIS A 153 -10.65 -8.53 -9.63
C HIS A 153 -11.75 -9.37 -8.97
N ILE A 154 -12.78 -9.68 -9.75
CA ILE A 154 -13.90 -10.52 -9.33
C ILE A 154 -14.10 -11.62 -10.37
N LYS A 155 -14.11 -12.86 -9.92
CA LYS A 155 -14.50 -14.02 -10.72
C LYS A 155 -16.01 -14.20 -10.64
N ALA A 156 -16.70 -13.82 -11.71
CA ALA A 156 -18.17 -13.76 -11.75
C ALA A 156 -18.88 -15.12 -11.79
N ASP A 157 -18.19 -16.19 -12.17
CA ASP A 157 -18.72 -17.57 -12.23
C ASP A 157 -18.36 -18.41 -10.99
N ALA A 158 -17.78 -17.79 -9.95
CA ALA A 158 -17.50 -18.46 -8.69
C ALA A 158 -18.80 -18.76 -7.92
N THR A 159 -18.81 -19.91 -7.23
CA THR A 159 -19.95 -20.35 -6.41
C THR A 159 -19.87 -19.88 -4.96
N ALA A 160 -18.77 -19.26 -4.56
CA ALA A 160 -18.52 -18.74 -3.22
C ALA A 160 -17.70 -17.45 -3.31
N CYS A 161 -17.84 -16.62 -2.27
CA CYS A 161 -17.13 -15.36 -2.02
C CYS A 161 -16.69 -15.34 -0.56
N THR A 162 -15.53 -15.92 -0.26
CA THR A 162 -15.00 -15.99 1.12
C THR A 162 -13.63 -15.33 1.32
N THR A 163 -12.90 -15.07 0.23
CA THR A 163 -11.53 -14.57 0.26
C THR A 163 -11.41 -13.28 -0.55
N TYR A 164 -10.87 -12.21 0.05
CA TYR A 164 -10.76 -10.87 -0.54
C TYR A 164 -9.90 -10.83 -1.83
N LEU A 165 -8.68 -11.38 -1.81
CA LEU A 165 -7.74 -11.36 -2.94
C LEU A 165 -7.61 -12.71 -3.65
N ALA A 166 -8.70 -13.46 -3.74
CA ALA A 166 -8.63 -14.85 -4.20
C ALA A 166 -8.21 -14.98 -5.67
N VAL A 167 -8.68 -14.08 -6.53
CA VAL A 167 -8.36 -14.08 -7.97
C VAL A 167 -6.88 -13.77 -8.18
N GLU A 168 -6.38 -12.76 -7.46
CA GLU A 168 -4.99 -12.36 -7.48
C GLU A 168 -4.09 -13.46 -6.92
N ALA A 169 -4.43 -14.02 -5.75
CA ALA A 169 -3.68 -15.12 -5.12
C ALA A 169 -3.62 -16.38 -6.00
N LYS A 170 -4.68 -16.65 -6.79
CA LYS A 170 -4.65 -17.73 -7.78
C LYS A 170 -3.75 -17.39 -8.96
N ALA A 171 -3.87 -16.19 -9.51
CA ALA A 171 -3.09 -15.74 -10.66
C ALA A 171 -1.57 -15.76 -10.37
N THR A 172 -1.20 -15.52 -9.12
CA THR A 172 0.19 -15.54 -8.64
C THR A 172 0.66 -16.92 -8.16
N GLY A 173 -0.22 -17.93 -8.16
CA GLY A 173 0.11 -19.31 -7.73
C GLY A 173 0.24 -19.49 -6.22
N VAL A 174 -0.13 -18.49 -5.44
CA VAL A 174 0.01 -18.43 -3.98
C VAL A 174 -1.02 -19.29 -3.29
N LEU A 175 -2.25 -19.27 -3.81
CA LEU A 175 -3.35 -20.06 -3.29
C LEU A 175 -4.11 -20.67 -4.45
N ASP A 176 -4.09 -21.99 -4.57
CA ASP A 176 -4.99 -22.68 -5.50
C ASP A 176 -6.42 -22.63 -4.95
N ASN A 177 -7.27 -21.83 -5.61
CA ASN A 177 -8.65 -21.61 -5.20
C ASN A 177 -9.58 -21.40 -6.41
N SER A 178 -10.89 -21.37 -6.14
CA SER A 178 -11.92 -21.08 -7.13
C SER A 178 -12.90 -20.00 -6.67
N ASP A 179 -12.52 -19.25 -5.63
CA ASP A 179 -13.32 -18.25 -4.94
C ASP A 179 -13.46 -16.98 -5.80
N CYS A 180 -14.43 -16.13 -5.48
CA CYS A 180 -14.78 -14.99 -6.33
C CYS A 180 -13.80 -13.82 -6.22
N GLY A 181 -13.02 -13.71 -5.14
CA GLY A 181 -12.23 -12.51 -4.86
C GLY A 181 -13.12 -11.31 -4.53
N GLY A 182 -12.70 -10.12 -4.94
CA GLY A 182 -13.52 -8.92 -4.77
C GLY A 182 -13.67 -8.46 -3.33
N ARG A 183 -14.61 -7.54 -3.10
CA ARG A 183 -14.88 -6.97 -1.78
C ARG A 183 -16.31 -7.29 -1.35
N LYS A 184 -16.44 -7.92 -0.19
CA LYS A 184 -17.71 -8.12 0.52
C LYS A 184 -17.71 -7.26 1.81
N PRO A 185 -18.85 -6.73 2.27
CA PRO A 185 -18.90 -5.89 3.47
C PRO A 185 -18.39 -6.55 4.77
N ASP A 186 -18.34 -7.88 4.83
CA ASP A 186 -17.86 -8.62 5.99
C ASP A 186 -16.42 -9.14 5.84
N TYR A 187 -15.70 -8.73 4.80
CA TYR A 187 -14.27 -8.94 4.71
C TYR A 187 -13.53 -7.89 5.53
N ASP A 188 -12.59 -8.33 6.36
CA ASP A 188 -11.61 -7.44 6.96
C ASP A 188 -10.51 -7.09 5.95
N VAL A 189 -10.83 -6.17 5.07
CA VAL A 189 -9.93 -5.78 3.98
C VAL A 189 -8.67 -5.06 4.47
N ILE A 190 -8.67 -4.50 5.68
CA ILE A 190 -7.50 -3.79 6.22
C ILE A 190 -6.51 -4.81 6.76
N GLU A 191 -6.97 -5.75 7.58
CA GLU A 191 -6.14 -6.85 8.09
C GLU A 191 -5.53 -7.69 6.96
N ARG A 192 -6.35 -8.05 5.96
CA ARG A 192 -5.88 -8.83 4.80
C ARG A 192 -4.86 -8.07 3.97
N SER A 193 -5.03 -6.75 3.82
CA SER A 193 -4.04 -5.93 3.10
C SER A 193 -2.74 -5.84 3.88
N TYR A 194 -2.77 -5.55 5.19
CA TYR A 194 -1.54 -5.46 5.97
C TYR A 194 -0.84 -6.81 6.15
N SER A 195 -1.58 -7.92 6.25
CA SER A 195 -1.00 -9.27 6.26
C SER A 195 -0.16 -9.53 5.01
N LEU A 196 -0.71 -9.21 3.83
CA LEU A 196 0.00 -9.31 2.56
C LEU A 196 1.24 -8.40 2.53
N LEU A 197 1.08 -7.17 3.03
CA LEU A 197 2.13 -6.15 2.99
C LEU A 197 3.29 -6.40 3.97
N SER A 198 3.08 -7.17 5.04
CA SER A 198 4.11 -7.46 6.04
C SER A 198 4.68 -8.88 5.94
N GLY A 199 4.36 -9.64 4.89
CA GLY A 199 4.95 -10.96 4.64
C GLY A 199 4.43 -12.12 5.49
N VAL A 200 3.50 -11.86 6.42
CA VAL A 200 2.93 -12.88 7.34
C VAL A 200 1.80 -13.71 6.70
N GLY A 201 1.73 -13.75 5.37
CA GLY A 201 0.68 -14.44 4.61
C GLY A 201 -0.57 -13.58 4.37
N LEU A 202 -1.72 -14.22 4.13
CA LEU A 202 -2.97 -13.48 3.86
C LEU A 202 -3.73 -13.10 5.14
N ASP A 203 -3.46 -13.78 6.26
CA ASP A 203 -4.31 -13.76 7.45
C ASP A 203 -3.52 -13.53 8.76
N GLY A 204 -2.26 -13.08 8.69
CA GLY A 204 -1.36 -13.01 9.86
C GLY A 204 -1.44 -11.74 10.71
N VAL A 205 -2.07 -10.67 10.19
CA VAL A 205 -2.39 -9.44 10.95
C VAL A 205 -3.86 -9.49 11.37
N ASP A 206 -4.12 -9.20 12.65
CA ASP A 206 -5.44 -9.16 13.28
C ASP A 206 -5.46 -7.99 14.29
N ASP A 207 -6.44 -7.09 14.19
CA ASP A 207 -6.60 -5.95 15.11
C ASP A 207 -7.53 -6.27 16.30
N GLY A 208 -8.09 -7.48 16.33
CA GLY A 208 -9.02 -7.99 17.33
C GLY A 208 -10.46 -7.51 17.15
N VAL A 209 -10.76 -6.77 16.07
CA VAL A 209 -12.07 -6.18 15.80
C VAL A 209 -12.76 -6.91 14.65
N ALA A 210 -13.58 -7.88 15.01
CA ALA A 210 -14.37 -8.61 14.02
C ALA A 210 -15.37 -7.71 13.26
N ALA A 211 -15.59 -8.05 11.98
CA ALA A 211 -16.62 -7.43 11.17
C ALA A 211 -18.01 -7.48 11.84
N SER A 212 -18.73 -6.35 11.79
CA SER A 212 -20.04 -6.23 12.43
C SER A 212 -21.05 -7.26 11.89
N PRO A 213 -21.74 -8.04 12.75
CA PRO A 213 -22.73 -9.03 12.32
C PRO A 213 -23.89 -8.44 11.52
N ALA A 214 -24.20 -7.15 11.72
CA ALA A 214 -25.31 -6.46 11.08
C ALA A 214 -25.04 -6.05 9.61
N ALA A 215 -23.81 -6.22 9.11
CA ALA A 215 -23.40 -5.80 7.77
C ALA A 215 -23.43 -6.93 6.71
N LYS A 216 -23.86 -8.14 7.09
CA LYS A 216 -23.83 -9.33 6.22
C LYS A 216 -25.00 -9.35 5.23
N VAL A 217 -24.92 -8.51 4.20
CA VAL A 217 -25.74 -8.69 3.00
C VAL A 217 -25.07 -9.77 2.16
N GLU A 218 -25.76 -10.88 1.92
CA GLU A 218 -25.19 -12.05 1.20
C GLU A 218 -25.38 -11.98 -0.32
N LEU A 219 -26.23 -11.07 -0.81
CA LEU A 219 -26.53 -10.93 -2.24
C LEU A 219 -25.80 -9.72 -2.83
N PHE A 220 -24.94 -9.95 -3.82
CA PHE A 220 -24.35 -8.86 -4.63
C PHE A 220 -25.46 -8.06 -5.35
N PRO A 221 -25.41 -6.71 -5.41
CA PRO A 221 -24.31 -5.79 -5.09
C PRO A 221 -24.25 -5.32 -3.62
N TYR A 222 -24.63 -6.16 -2.67
CA TYR A 222 -24.56 -5.92 -1.22
C TYR A 222 -25.32 -4.67 -0.75
N LEU A 223 -26.39 -4.34 -1.46
CA LEU A 223 -27.33 -3.30 -1.07
C LEU A 223 -28.42 -3.92 -0.21
N LYS A 224 -28.79 -3.23 0.86
CA LYS A 224 -29.99 -3.58 1.63
C LYS A 224 -31.20 -3.49 0.69
N VAL A 225 -31.90 -4.60 0.51
CA VAL A 225 -33.19 -4.60 -0.19
C VAL A 225 -34.22 -3.99 0.76
N ASN A 226 -34.92 -2.95 0.32
CA ASN A 226 -36.02 -2.33 1.07
C ASN A 226 -37.30 -3.16 0.97
#